data_AF-A0AAU7LF91-F1
#
_entry.id   AF-A0AAU7LF91-F1
#
_cell.length_a   1.000
_cell.length_b   1.000
_cell.length_c   1.000
_cell.angle_alpha   90.00
_cell.angle_beta   90.00
_cell.angle_gamma   90.00
#
_symmetry.space_group_name_H-M   'P 1'
#
loop_
_entity.id
_entity.type
_entity.pdbx_description
1 polymer ?
#
loop_
_entity_poly.entity_id
_entity_poly.type
_entity_poly.pdbx_seq_one_letter_code
_entity_poly.pdbx_strand_id
1 'polypeptide(L)'
;MDLTQELKDAADQLSLTRRRFAKGEEGLRLLHQSREAFINSLRNTGLTYAEAKIKYDNCLDEQEVQLHDMLEKMRYAERMHQYILHRIALQQPAQAATPA
;
A
#
# COMPACT_ATOMS: atom_id res chain seq x y z
N MET A 1 -13.75 3.38 -24.75
CA MET A 1 -12.55 3.69 -23.94
C MET A 1 -11.39 2.88 -24.49
N ASP A 2 -10.20 3.44 -24.52
CA ASP A 2 -8.98 2.75 -24.99
C ASP A 2 -8.45 1.84 -23.88
N LEU A 3 -8.55 0.52 -24.07
CA LEU A 3 -8.08 -0.47 -23.10
C LEU A 3 -6.57 -0.38 -22.85
N THR A 4 -5.80 0.13 -23.80
CA THR A 4 -4.37 0.34 -23.65
C THR A 4 -4.11 1.41 -22.59
N GLN A 5 -4.89 2.49 -22.63
CA GLN A 5 -4.82 3.56 -21.64
C GLN A 5 -5.33 3.08 -20.27
N GLU A 6 -6.44 2.33 -20.22
CA GLU A 6 -6.92 1.72 -18.97
C GLU A 6 -5.87 0.81 -18.33
N LEU A 7 -5.16 0.00 -19.14
CA LEU A 7 -4.10 -0.89 -18.64
C LEU A 7 -2.94 -0.11 -18.05
N LYS A 8 -2.51 0.96 -18.74
CA LYS A 8 -1.44 1.83 -18.25
C LYS A 8 -1.81 2.47 -16.91
N ASP A 9 -3.02 3.02 -16.82
CA ASP A 9 -3.48 3.67 -15.59
C ASP A 9 -3.56 2.67 -14.43
N ALA A 10 -4.02 1.44 -14.68
CA ALA A 10 -4.06 0.39 -13.67
C ALA A 10 -2.66 -0.07 -13.24
N ALA A 11 -1.70 -0.17 -14.17
CA ALA A 11 -0.31 -0.50 -13.88
C ALA A 11 0.38 0.59 -13.05
N ASP A 12 0.11 1.86 -13.35
CA ASP A 12 0.62 3.01 -12.61
C ASP A 12 0.05 3.04 -11.17
N GLN A 13 -1.25 2.80 -11.01
CA GLN A 13 -1.88 2.71 -9.68
C GLN A 13 -1.36 1.53 -8.86
N LEU A 14 -1.18 0.36 -9.48
CA LEU A 14 -0.58 -0.81 -8.82
C LEU A 14 0.86 -0.52 -8.38
N SER A 15 1.66 0.12 -9.24
CA SER A 15 3.03 0.50 -8.92
C SER A 15 3.11 1.50 -7.77
N LEU A 16 2.22 2.50 -7.77
CA LEU A 16 2.13 3.50 -6.71
C LEU A 16 1.74 2.89 -5.36
N THR A 17 0.71 2.05 -5.34
CA THR A 17 0.23 1.40 -4.11
C THR A 17 1.26 0.42 -3.53
N ARG A 18 1.96 -0.35 -4.37
CA ARG A 18 3.10 -1.19 -3.94
C ARG A 18 4.21 -0.39 -3.27
N ARG A 19 4.63 0.73 -3.86
CA ARG A 19 5.67 1.60 -3.26
C ARG A 19 5.23 2.17 -1.92
N ARG A 20 3.97 2.61 -1.81
CA ARG A 20 3.42 3.15 -0.55
C ARG A 20 3.33 2.09 0.53
N PHE A 21 2.88 0.88 0.18
CA PHE A 21 2.81 -0.24 1.11
C PHE A 21 4.19 -0.61 1.65
N ALA A 22 5.18 -0.83 0.76
CA ALA A 22 6.55 -1.15 1.17
C ALA A 22 7.18 -0.08 2.08
N LYS A 23 6.91 1.21 1.80
CA LYS A 23 7.35 2.30 2.67
C LYS A 23 6.67 2.26 4.04
N GLY A 24 5.39 1.92 4.08
CA GLY A 24 4.63 1.75 5.33
C GLY A 24 5.16 0.59 6.17
N GLU A 25 5.45 -0.56 5.55
CA GLU A 25 6.07 -1.72 6.22
C GLU A 25 7.41 -1.34 6.86
N GLU A 26 8.26 -0.64 6.11
CA GLU A 26 9.55 -0.18 6.61
C GLU A 26 9.40 0.82 7.76
N GLY A 27 8.46 1.76 7.63
CA GLY A 27 8.15 2.72 8.70
C GLY A 27 7.69 2.03 10.00
N LEU A 28 6.80 1.05 9.89
CA LEU A 28 6.30 0.28 11.03
C LEU A 28 7.43 -0.54 11.68
N ARG A 29 8.28 -1.18 10.86
CA ARG A 29 9.46 -1.91 11.33
C ARG A 29 10.39 -1.00 12.13
N LEU A 30 10.66 0.21 11.64
CA LEU A 30 11.49 1.20 12.34
C LEU A 30 10.83 1.69 13.63
N LEU A 31 9.50 1.87 13.65
CA LEU A 31 8.76 2.25 14.85
C LEU A 31 8.87 1.20 15.96
N HIS A 32 8.79 -0.09 15.62
CA HIS A 32 9.03 -1.17 16.58
C HIS A 32 10.46 -1.14 17.13
N GLN A 33 11.45 -0.95 16.26
CA GLN A 33 12.87 -0.92 16.65
C GLN A 33 13.23 0.29 17.52
N SER A 34 12.50 1.40 17.37
CA SER A 34 12.78 2.66 18.06
C SER A 34 11.97 2.86 19.35
N ARG A 35 11.22 1.84 19.82
CA ARG A 35 10.30 1.94 20.96
C ARG A 35 10.87 2.71 22.16
N GLU A 36 12.00 2.28 22.69
CA GLU A 36 12.60 2.90 23.88
C GLU A 36 13.09 4.33 23.60
N ALA A 37 13.65 4.60 22.42
CA ALA A 37 14.08 5.94 22.03
C ALA A 37 12.89 6.89 21.88
N PHE A 38 11.78 6.40 21.31
CA PHE A 38 10.54 7.15 21.17
C PHE A 38 9.93 7.49 22.54
N ILE A 39 9.78 6.49 23.42
CA ILE A 39 9.25 6.69 24.77
C ILE A 39 10.13 7.67 25.56
N ASN A 40 11.45 7.55 25.47
CA ASN A 40 12.35 8.48 26.15
C ASN A 40 12.30 9.90 25.57
N SER A 41 12.12 10.07 24.26
CA SER A 41 11.95 11.40 23.66
C SER A 41 10.68 12.09 24.19
N LEU A 42 9.58 11.34 24.32
CA LEU A 42 8.34 11.83 24.93
C LEU A 42 8.52 12.19 26.40
N ARG A 43 9.25 11.38 27.17
CA ARG A 43 9.53 11.68 28.58
C ARG A 43 10.35 12.95 28.76
N ASN A 44 11.25 13.27 27.83
CA ASN A 44 12.00 14.52 27.84
C ASN A 44 11.12 15.77 27.67
N THR A 45 9.84 15.60 27.30
CA THR A 45 8.83 16.68 27.25
C THR A 45 8.05 16.87 28.55
N GLY A 46 8.36 16.08 29.60
CA GLY A 46 7.69 16.14 30.89
C GLY A 46 6.63 15.05 31.12
N LEU A 47 6.44 14.15 30.16
CA LEU A 47 5.53 13.00 30.33
C LEU A 47 6.12 11.94 31.27
N THR A 48 5.25 11.31 32.05
CA THR A 48 5.61 10.08 32.76
C THR A 48 5.84 8.94 31.78
N TYR A 49 6.49 7.86 32.23
CA TYR A 49 6.67 6.67 31.41
C TYR A 49 5.33 6.09 30.94
N ALA A 50 4.32 6.03 31.82
CA ALA A 50 3.01 5.49 31.49
C ALA A 50 2.32 6.29 30.38
N GLU A 51 2.33 7.62 30.47
CA GLU A 51 1.74 8.49 29.45
C GLU A 51 2.50 8.41 28.12
N ALA A 52 3.84 8.38 28.17
CA ALA A 52 4.67 8.22 26.99
C ALA A 52 4.45 6.86 26.31
N LYS A 53 4.31 5.78 27.09
CA LYS A 53 3.99 4.45 26.58
C LYS A 53 2.62 4.43 25.88
N ILE A 54 1.58 5.01 26.48
CA ILE A 54 0.25 5.09 25.87
C ILE A 54 0.32 5.81 24.51
N LYS A 55 1.06 6.92 24.43
CA LYS A 55 1.24 7.64 23.16
C LYS A 55 1.98 6.82 22.10
N TYR A 56 3.01 6.08 22.50
CA TYR A 56 3.70 5.16 21.60
C TYR A 56 2.77 4.05 21.10
N ASP A 57 2.04 3.40 22.00
CA ASP A 57 1.12 2.31 21.67
C ASP A 57 0.01 2.81 20.73
N ASN A 58 -0.60 3.97 21.00
CA ASN A 58 -1.60 4.57 20.11
C ASN A 58 -1.01 4.88 18.72
N CYS A 59 0.21 5.41 18.65
CA CYS A 59 0.87 5.68 17.37
C CYS A 59 1.12 4.38 16.60
N LEU A 60 1.54 3.32 17.28
CA LEU A 60 1.75 2.01 16.69
C LEU A 60 0.43 1.46 16.11
N ASP A 61 -0.63 1.45 16.92
CA ASP A 61 -1.96 0.97 16.50
C ASP A 61 -2.47 1.74 15.27
N GLU A 62 -2.32 3.08 15.26
CA GLU A 62 -2.70 3.91 14.12
C GLU A 62 -1.91 3.56 12.86
N GLN A 63 -0.60 3.31 12.97
CA GLN A 63 0.23 2.92 11.83
C GLN A 63 -0.13 1.51 11.32
N GLU A 64 -0.45 0.57 12.20
CA GLU A 64 -0.89 -0.78 11.82
C GLU A 64 -2.21 -0.75 11.05
N VAL A 65 -3.19 0.03 11.52
CA VAL A 65 -4.47 0.22 10.82
C VAL A 65 -4.25 0.85 9.44
N GLN A 66 -3.43 1.90 9.34
CA GLN A 66 -3.13 2.55 8.07
C GLN A 66 -2.42 1.62 7.08
N LEU A 67 -1.50 0.78 7.56
CA LEU A 67 -0.80 -0.20 6.73
C LEU A 67 -1.75 -1.28 6.22
N HIS A 68 -2.68 -1.74 7.06
CA HIS A 68 -3.72 -2.69 6.66
C HIS A 68 -4.62 -2.10 5.56
N ASP A 69 -5.08 -0.87 5.71
CA ASP A 69 -5.87 -0.18 4.67
C ASP A 69 -5.09 -0.03 3.35
N MET A 70 -3.77 0.19 3.44
CA MET A 70 -2.91 0.27 2.26
C MET A 70 -2.76 -1.09 1.56
N LEU A 71 -2.67 -2.17 2.32
CA LEU A 71 -2.65 -3.54 1.80
C LEU A 71 -3.92 -3.83 0.99
N GLU A 72 -5.08 -3.47 1.52
CA GLU A 72 -6.35 -3.66 0.81
C GLU A 72 -6.44 -2.82 -0.47
N LYS A 73 -5.95 -1.58 -0.45
CA LYS A 73 -5.83 -0.73 -1.67
C LYS A 73 -4.90 -1.34 -2.71
N MET A 74 -3.75 -1.88 -2.29
CA MET A 74 -2.80 -2.54 -3.18
C MET A 74 -3.42 -3.79 -3.82
N ARG A 75 -4.08 -4.64 -3.01
CA ARG A 75 -4.79 -5.83 -3.49
C ARG A 75 -5.89 -5.46 -4.48
N TYR A 76 -6.63 -4.38 -4.23
CA TYR A 76 -7.63 -3.89 -5.17
C TYR A 76 -7.00 -3.43 -6.50
N ALA A 77 -5.93 -2.64 -6.45
CA ALA A 77 -5.22 -2.20 -7.66
C ALA A 77 -4.69 -3.38 -8.48
N GLU A 78 -4.22 -4.43 -7.81
CA GLU A 78 -3.79 -5.67 -8.46
C GLU A 78 -4.94 -6.39 -9.17
N ARG A 79 -6.10 -6.52 -8.50
CA ARG A 79 -7.31 -7.08 -9.14
C ARG A 79 -7.75 -6.28 -10.36
N MET A 80 -7.69 -4.95 -10.29
CA MET A 80 -8.06 -4.08 -11.42
C MET A 80 -7.11 -4.24 -12.60
N HIS A 81 -5.81 -4.30 -12.35
CA HIS A 81 -4.81 -4.54 -13.39
C HIS A 81 -5.04 -5.90 -14.08
N GLN A 82 -5.27 -6.97 -13.30
CA GLN A 82 -5.56 -8.29 -13.85
C GLN A 82 -6.88 -8.33 -14.64
N TYR A 83 -7.91 -7.64 -14.15
CA TYR A 83 -9.19 -7.53 -14.83
C TYR A 83 -9.07 -6.88 -16.22
N ILE A 84 -8.28 -5.80 -16.33
CA ILE A 84 -8.08 -5.11 -17.61
C ILE A 84 -7.25 -5.97 -18.57
N LEU A 85 -6.19 -6.64 -18.09
CA LEU A 85 -5.44 -7.61 -18.89
C LEU A 85 -6.35 -8.71 -19.44
N HIS A 86 -7.24 -9.24 -18.61
CA HIS A 86 -8.21 -10.25 -19.02
C HIS A 86 -9.15 -9.72 -20.11
N ARG A 87 -9.68 -8.49 -19.96
CA ARG A 87 -10.52 -7.85 -21.00
C ARG A 87 -9.78 -7.67 -22.32
N ILE A 88 -8.51 -7.27 -22.29
CA ILE A 88 -7.68 -7.15 -23.50
C ILE A 88 -7.53 -8.51 -24.18
N ALA A 89 -7.21 -9.56 -23.41
CA ALA A 89 -7.07 -10.92 -23.95
C ALA A 89 -8.37 -11.43 -24.61
N LEU A 90 -9.53 -11.14 -24.01
CA LEU A 90 -10.83 -11.49 -24.58
C LEU A 90 -11.19 -10.71 -25.85
N GLN A 91 -10.58 -9.55 -26.11
CA GLN A 91 -10.78 -8.77 -27.33
C GLN A 91 -9.84 -9.16 -28.47
N GLN A 92 -8.82 -9.99 -28.22
CA GLN A 92 -7.90 -10.48 -29.23
C GLN A 92 -8.34 -11.67 -30.13
N PRO A 93 -9.56 -12.27 -30.07
CA PRO A 93 -9.85 -13.46 -30.88
C PRO A 93 -10.40 -13.21 -32.31
N ALA A 94 -10.08 -12.10 -32.99
CA ALA A 94 -10.59 -11.86 -34.36
C ALA A 94 -9.60 -11.35 -35.41
N GLN A 95 -8.32 -11.12 -35.08
CA GLN A 95 -7.35 -10.56 -36.06
C GLN A 95 -6.44 -11.60 -36.74
N ALA A 96 -6.55 -12.89 -36.39
CA ALA A 96 -5.74 -13.97 -36.94
C ALA A 96 -6.44 -14.82 -38.03
N ALA A 97 -7.66 -14.46 -38.43
CA ALA A 97 -8.46 -15.24 -39.38
C ALA A 97 -8.84 -14.41 -40.63
N THR A 98 -7.84 -13.89 -41.34
CA THR A 98 -8.02 -13.49 -42.75
C THR A 98 -6.86 -14.06 -43.57
N PRO A 99 -7.00 -15.24 -44.18
CA PRO A 99 -6.10 -15.64 -45.25
C PRO A 99 -6.47 -14.84 -46.50
N ALA A 100 -5.51 -14.13 -47.08
CA ALA A 100 -5.57 -13.61 -48.44
C ALA A 100 -4.42 -14.22 -49.24
#